data_AF-A0A2V5W8M3-F1
#
_entry.id   AF-A0A2V5W8M3-F1
#
_cell.length_a   1.000
_cell.length_b   1.000
_cell.length_c   1.000
_cell.angle_alpha   90.00
_cell.angle_beta   90.00
_cell.angle_gamma   90.00
#
_symmetry.space_group_name_H-M   'P 1'
#
loop_
_entity.id
_entity.type
_entity.pdbx_description
1 polymer ?
#
loop_
_entity_poly.entity_id
_entity_poly.type
_entity_poly.pdbx_seq_one_letter_code
_entity_poly.pdbx_strand_id
1 'polypeptide(L)'
;MKFFTLVLGVSVAIVAWLQWWVALNKLRLDLFDRRYKVYDATRNFLGAIIREAKFTNSELFEFYARTSDAEFLFGADVVDYLGQIRKRAVHMQTAQQLFEPFASR
;
A
#
# COMPACT_ATOMS: atom_id res chain seq x y z
N MET A 1 -20.38 8.91 -50.40
CA MET A 1 -19.54 9.73 -49.50
C MET A 1 -20.20 10.03 -48.13
N LYS A 2 -21.42 10.60 -48.06
CA LYS A 2 -22.08 10.98 -46.78
C LYS A 2 -22.41 9.81 -45.82
N PHE A 3 -22.68 8.61 -46.35
CA PHE A 3 -22.94 7.41 -45.53
C PHE A 3 -21.68 6.94 -44.78
N PHE A 4 -20.51 6.96 -45.44
CA PHE A 4 -19.24 6.56 -44.82
C PHE A 4 -18.85 7.48 -43.67
N THR A 5 -19.06 8.79 -43.81
CA THR A 5 -18.80 9.76 -42.73
C THR A 5 -19.76 9.55 -41.54
N LEU A 6 -21.00 9.15 -41.80
CA LEU A 6 -21.97 8.83 -40.74
C LEU A 6 -21.54 7.56 -39.98
N VAL A 7 -21.19 6.50 -40.70
CA VAL A 7 -20.70 5.24 -40.10
C VAL A 7 -19.44 5.50 -39.28
N LEU A 8 -18.48 6.26 -39.82
CA LEU A 8 -17.26 6.63 -39.11
C LEU A 8 -17.57 7.42 -37.83
N GLY A 9 -18.46 8.40 -37.89
CA GLY A 9 -18.86 9.18 -36.70
C GLY A 9 -19.49 8.31 -35.62
N VAL A 10 -20.38 7.38 -36.00
CA VAL A 10 -20.99 6.43 -35.07
C VAL A 10 -19.93 5.49 -34.47
N SER A 11 -19.01 4.97 -35.28
CA SER A 11 -17.91 4.13 -34.80
C SER A 11 -17.03 4.86 -33.80
N VAL A 12 -16.67 6.12 -34.06
CA VAL A 12 -15.89 6.95 -33.12
C VAL A 12 -16.66 7.18 -31.82
N ALA A 13 -17.96 7.47 -31.89
CA ALA A 13 -18.79 7.66 -30.70
C ALA A 13 -18.86 6.39 -29.85
N ILE A 14 -19.00 5.21 -30.47
CA ILE A 14 -19.00 3.92 -29.78
C ILE A 14 -17.65 3.65 -29.10
N VAL A 15 -16.54 3.85 -29.82
CA VAL A 15 -15.20 3.65 -29.26
C VAL A 15 -14.93 4.61 -28.09
N ALA A 16 -15.33 5.87 -28.21
CA ALA A 16 -15.18 6.85 -27.12
C ALA A 16 -15.97 6.44 -25.87
N TRP A 17 -17.19 5.93 -26.04
CA TRP A 17 -17.99 5.40 -24.93
C TRP A 17 -17.33 4.20 -24.24
N LEU A 18 -16.79 3.26 -25.02
CA LEU A 18 -16.04 2.12 -24.49
C LEU A 18 -14.77 2.57 -23.75
N GLN A 19 -14.04 3.54 -24.29
CA GLN A 19 -12.85 4.11 -23.64
C GLN A 19 -13.18 4.76 -22.30
N TRP A 20 -14.31 5.47 -22.19
CA TRP A 20 -14.76 6.03 -20.91
C TRP A 20 -14.99 4.94 -19.86
N TRP A 21 -15.66 3.85 -20.24
CA TRP A 21 -15.92 2.74 -19.32
C TRP A 21 -14.63 2.02 -18.87
N VAL A 22 -13.68 1.84 -19.80
CA VAL A 22 -12.34 1.30 -19.49
C VAL A 22 -11.57 2.22 -18.55
N ALA A 23 -11.60 3.54 -18.77
CA ALA A 23 -10.94 4.50 -17.91
C ALA A 23 -11.49 4.47 -16.48
N LEU A 24 -12.80 4.35 -16.32
CA LEU A 24 -13.43 4.24 -15.00
C LEU A 24 -13.00 2.95 -14.26
N ASN A 25 -12.93 1.82 -14.96
CA ASN A 25 -12.45 0.58 -14.38
C ASN A 25 -10.96 0.64 -14.02
N LYS A 26 -10.15 1.31 -14.86
CA LYS A 26 -8.73 1.54 -14.58
C LYS A 26 -8.52 2.38 -13.33
N LEU A 27 -9.31 3.43 -13.12
CA LEU A 27 -9.25 4.24 -11.88
C LEU A 27 -9.48 3.39 -10.62
N ARG A 28 -10.43 2.45 -10.67
CA ARG A 28 -10.69 1.54 -9.54
C ARG A 28 -9.53 0.57 -9.30
N LEU A 29 -8.96 0.02 -10.38
CA LEU A 29 -7.80 -0.86 -10.30
C LEU A 29 -6.58 -0.13 -9.73
N ASP A 30 -6.28 1.07 -10.23
CA ASP A 30 -5.16 1.89 -9.76
C ASP A 30 -5.32 2.23 -8.26
N LEU A 31 -6.54 2.53 -7.80
CA LEU A 31 -6.80 2.74 -6.37
C LEU A 31 -6.57 1.47 -5.54
N PHE A 32 -7.02 0.32 -6.05
CA PHE A 32 -6.81 -0.97 -5.40
C PHE A 32 -5.32 -1.30 -5.29
N ASP A 33 -4.55 -1.17 -6.37
CA ASP A 33 -3.12 -1.46 -6.40
C ASP A 33 -2.36 -0.57 -5.41
N ARG A 34 -2.71 0.71 -5.31
CA ARG A 34 -2.13 1.62 -4.31
C ARG A 34 -2.43 1.18 -2.89
N ARG A 35 -3.68 0.79 -2.59
CA ARG A 35 -4.07 0.28 -1.26
C ARG A 35 -3.38 -1.05 -0.94
N TYR A 36 -3.26 -1.93 -1.93
CA TYR A 36 -2.62 -3.23 -1.77
C TYR A 36 -1.13 -3.09 -1.41
N LYS A 37 -0.41 -2.11 -1.99
CA LYS A 37 1.00 -1.84 -1.65
C LYS A 37 1.22 -1.56 -0.16
N VAL A 38 0.33 -0.79 0.46
CA VAL A 38 0.39 -0.49 1.91
C VAL A 38 0.13 -1.75 2.73
N TYR A 39 -0.88 -2.54 2.34
CA TYR A 39 -1.17 -3.82 2.97
C TYR A 39 0.01 -4.80 2.87
N ASP A 40 0.58 -4.97 1.68
CA ASP A 40 1.69 -5.88 1.43
C ASP A 40 2.94 -5.47 2.23
N ALA A 41 3.29 -4.19 2.26
CA ALA A 41 4.38 -3.67 3.09
C ALA A 41 4.17 -3.96 4.58
N THR A 42 2.94 -3.78 5.07
CA THR A 42 2.59 -4.07 6.46
C THR A 42 2.68 -5.57 6.78
N ARG A 43 2.16 -6.40 5.88
CA ARG A 43 2.21 -7.87 6.00
C ARG A 43 3.65 -8.38 6.01
N ASN A 44 4.49 -7.86 5.13
CA ASN A 44 5.89 -8.28 5.03
C ASN A 44 6.68 -7.90 6.29
N PHE A 45 6.49 -6.68 6.79
CA PHE A 45 7.13 -6.23 8.04
C PHE A 45 6.68 -7.05 9.26
N LEU A 46 5.37 -7.27 9.41
CA LEU A 46 4.85 -8.12 10.50
C LEU A 46 5.30 -9.58 10.36
N GLY A 47 5.42 -10.09 9.14
CA GLY A 47 5.93 -11.43 8.87
C GLY A 47 7.38 -11.63 9.35
N ALA A 48 8.23 -10.62 9.17
CA ALA A 48 9.60 -10.64 9.71
C ALA A 48 9.61 -10.68 11.24
N ILE A 49 8.80 -9.82 11.87
CA ILE A 49 8.64 -9.78 13.34
C ILE A 49 8.13 -11.12 13.89
N ILE A 50 7.11 -11.71 13.26
CA ILE A 50 6.54 -12.98 13.75
C ILE A 50 7.55 -14.12 13.63
N ARG A 51 8.39 -14.13 12.58
CA ARG A 51 9.35 -15.21 12.33
C ARG A 51 10.54 -15.19 13.28
N GLU A 52 11.14 -14.01 13.49
CA GLU A 52 12.44 -13.90 14.16
C GLU A 52 12.36 -13.11 15.49
N ALA A 53 11.18 -12.55 15.79
CA ALA A 53 11.00 -11.56 16.87
C ALA A 53 12.00 -10.40 16.78
N LYS A 54 12.66 -10.18 15.65
CA LYS A 54 13.67 -9.15 15.43
C LYS A 54 13.45 -8.53 14.06
N PHE A 55 13.92 -7.30 13.91
CA PHE A 55 13.94 -6.58 12.65
C PHE A 55 15.08 -5.56 12.68
N THR A 56 15.57 -5.20 11.50
CA THR A 56 16.60 -4.19 11.30
C THR A 56 16.02 -2.78 11.20
N ASN A 57 16.83 -1.77 11.50
CA ASN A 57 16.41 -0.37 11.31
C ASN A 57 16.05 -0.06 9.84
N SER A 58 16.67 -0.77 8.89
CA SER A 58 16.34 -0.66 7.47
C SER A 58 14.93 -1.17 7.17
N GLU A 59 14.53 -2.32 7.73
CA GLU A 59 13.17 -2.86 7.55
C GLU A 59 12.10 -1.96 8.19
N LEU A 60 12.39 -1.37 9.35
CA LEU A 60 11.51 -0.40 9.99
C LEU A 60 11.34 0.87 9.12
N PHE A 61 12.44 1.37 8.57
CA PHE A 61 12.41 2.52 7.67
C PHE A 61 11.68 2.20 6.36
N GLU A 62 11.90 1.02 5.79
CA GLU A 62 11.19 0.58 4.59
C GLU A 62 9.68 0.47 4.85
N PHE A 63 9.27 -0.12 5.98
CA PHE A 63 7.87 -0.16 6.39
C PHE A 63 7.28 1.25 6.47
N TYR A 64 7.98 2.19 7.11
CA TYR A 64 7.53 3.58 7.22
C TYR A 64 7.41 4.26 5.84
N ALA A 65 8.42 4.12 4.99
CA ALA A 65 8.43 4.73 3.66
C ALA A 65 7.32 4.17 2.77
N ARG A 66 7.14 2.85 2.74
CA ARG A 66 6.14 2.16 1.91
C ARG A 66 4.70 2.38 2.38
N THR A 67 4.52 2.79 3.63
CA THR A 67 3.20 3.07 4.22
C THR A 67 2.89 4.57 4.33
N SER A 68 3.82 5.44 3.92
CA SER A 68 3.65 6.91 3.96
C SER A 68 2.44 7.40 3.14
N ASP A 69 2.17 6.77 1.99
CA ASP A 69 1.02 7.08 1.14
C ASP A 69 -0.34 6.76 1.79
N ALA A 70 -0.35 6.05 2.94
CA ALA A 70 -1.59 5.62 3.58
C ALA A 70 -2.49 6.80 3.98
N GLU A 71 -1.90 7.96 4.33
CA GLU A 71 -2.63 9.19 4.68
C GLU A 71 -3.53 9.68 3.53
N PHE A 72 -3.15 9.40 2.29
CA PHE A 72 -3.92 9.79 1.10
C PHE A 72 -4.88 8.70 0.60
N LEU A 73 -4.71 7.45 1.06
CA LEU A 73 -5.41 6.28 0.53
C LEU A 73 -6.52 5.75 1.45
N PHE A 74 -6.39 6.03 2.75
CA PHE A 74 -7.22 5.48 3.81
C PHE A 74 -7.70 6.56 4.79
N GLY A 75 -8.63 6.19 5.66
CA GLY A 75 -9.05 7.01 6.78
C GLY A 75 -8.04 7.02 7.92
N ALA A 76 -8.29 7.88 8.91
CA ALA A 76 -7.44 8.02 10.10
C ALA A 76 -7.29 6.71 10.88
N ASP A 77 -8.30 5.84 10.84
CA ASP A 77 -8.30 4.52 11.49
C ASP A 77 -7.11 3.64 11.05
N VAL A 78 -6.85 3.56 9.75
CA VAL A 78 -5.75 2.77 9.20
C VAL A 78 -4.41 3.46 9.46
N VAL A 79 -4.35 4.78 9.29
CA VAL A 79 -3.13 5.57 9.52
C VAL A 79 -2.68 5.47 10.98
N ASP A 80 -3.61 5.59 11.92
CA ASP A 80 -3.36 5.43 13.35
C ASP A 80 -2.91 4.01 13.68
N TYR A 81 -3.50 3.01 13.06
CA TYR A 81 -3.11 1.61 13.25
C TYR A 81 -1.68 1.34 12.77
N LEU A 82 -1.29 1.84 11.60
CA LEU A 82 0.09 1.77 11.11
C LEU A 82 1.06 2.48 12.06
N GLY A 83 0.64 3.64 12.60
CA GLY A 83 1.37 4.35 13.65
C GLY A 83 1.57 3.52 14.93
N GLN A 84 0.55 2.78 15.35
CA GLN A 84 0.62 1.87 16.49
C GLN A 84 1.57 0.70 16.23
N ILE A 85 1.54 0.09 15.05
CA ILE A 85 2.48 -0.98 14.66
C ILE A 85 3.91 -0.47 14.80
N ARG A 86 4.22 0.69 14.23
CA ARG A 86 5.56 1.30 14.32
C ARG A 86 5.99 1.54 15.76
N LYS A 87 5.12 2.15 16.59
CA LYS A 87 5.41 2.40 18.01
C LYS A 87 5.72 1.10 18.75
N ARG A 88 4.88 0.07 18.58
CA ARG A 88 5.07 -1.24 19.23
C ARG A 88 6.34 -1.94 18.75
N ALA A 89 6.66 -1.87 17.47
CA ALA A 89 7.90 -2.42 16.92
C ALA A 89 9.13 -1.77 17.57
N VAL A 90 9.18 -0.44 17.65
CA VAL A 90 10.27 0.29 18.33
C VAL A 90 10.35 -0.11 19.80
N HIS A 91 9.23 -0.15 20.53
CA HIS A 91 9.21 -0.61 21.93
C HIS A 91 9.76 -2.03 22.09
N MET A 92 9.40 -2.95 21.20
CA MET A 92 9.91 -4.32 21.21
C MET A 92 11.44 -4.35 21.03
N GLN A 93 11.96 -3.61 20.04
CA GLN A 93 13.40 -3.54 19.76
C GLN A 93 14.17 -2.92 20.93
N THR A 94 13.67 -1.83 21.51
CA THR A 94 14.29 -1.20 22.69
C THR A 94 14.28 -2.15 23.89
N ALA A 95 13.16 -2.84 24.15
CA ALA A 95 13.08 -3.81 25.23
C ALA A 95 14.11 -4.94 25.05
N GLN A 96 14.23 -5.49 23.84
CA GLN A 96 15.23 -6.52 23.54
C GLN A 96 16.66 -6.06 23.78
N GLN A 97 17.01 -4.84 23.33
CA GLN A 97 18.32 -4.25 23.56
C GLN A 97 18.63 -4.07 25.05
N LEU A 98 17.62 -3.73 25.86
CA LEU A 98 17.76 -3.62 27.31
C LEU A 98 17.95 -4.98 27.99
N PHE A 99 17.36 -6.06 27.48
CA PHE A 99 17.47 -7.41 28.05
C PHE A 99 18.70 -8.20 27.60
N GLU A 100 19.24 -7.97 26.39
CA GLU A 100 20.45 -8.63 25.88
C GLU A 100 21.66 -8.65 26.86
N PRO A 101 22.01 -7.56 27.58
CA PRO A 101 23.12 -7.59 28.54
C PRO A 101 22.87 -8.48 29.78
N PHE A 102 21.62 -8.87 30.06
CA PHE A 102 21.28 -9.78 31.16
C PHE A 102 21.22 -11.25 30.74
N ALA A 103 21.00 -11.54 29.46
CA ALA A 103 20.92 -12.90 28.93
C ALA A 103 22.29 -13.56 28.64
N SER A 104 23.37 -12.76 28.65
CA SER A 104 24.74 -13.17 28.35
C SER A 104 25.62 -13.42 29.58
N ARG A 105 25.00 -13.60 30.76
CA ARG A 105 25.65 -14.02 32.01
C ARG A 105 25.19 -15.39 32.47
#